data_AF-A0A319DFL2-F1
#
_entry.id   AF-A0A319DFL2-F1
#
_cell.length_a   1.000
_cell.length_b   1.000
_cell.length_c   1.000
_cell.angle_alpha   90.00
_cell.angle_beta   90.00
_cell.angle_gamma   90.00
#
_symmetry.space_group_name_H-M   'P 1'
#
loop_
_entity.id
_entity.type
_entity.pdbx_description
1 polymer ?
#
loop_
_entity_poly.entity_id
_entity_poly.type
_entity_poly.pdbx_seq_one_letter_code
_entity_poly.pdbx_strand_id
1 'polypeptide(L)'
;MAPTESSILSNFLLSPAPLPTLLSLQQFTEFFSKRLRSHPHIRALYRELQELREHDMDLVNGNIDKEVRQGESQKAELRKSIAKKGVDGITSHDQREMDMDVQLFGQTSSTSDYHSVPSLLEAMEMACSNVEREIAQVDENSASLLSGLNHTVGEMSDLRYGKMQGPASTSGEEMVNEAIRGLGHLENACYLVHFCSSRHSIHRSITKMPSITLHPRASNSPSRVTNPLPQLLQTPSGLALLELQGTINIPSQDHGENNSQSTRSSPDGPRDPNATPVFETPIGKLMFPDYSPQFTTPEDTKWMKRVYLYVGRYQRMTGEVKKLPQPLAVVQRRQKESKSANGDDEELEIVEVVKYKIFFKSRPEPVSDL
;
A
#
# COMPACT_ATOMS: atom_id res chain seq x y z
N MET A 1 13.84 11.31 -10.21
CA MET A 1 13.03 11.80 -9.07
C MET A 1 11.77 12.44 -9.62
N ALA A 2 10.62 12.29 -8.95
CA ALA A 2 9.39 12.95 -9.40
C ALA A 2 9.49 14.48 -9.19
N PRO A 3 8.95 15.31 -10.10
CA PRO A 3 9.00 16.77 -9.96
C PRO A 3 8.19 17.23 -8.75
N THR A 4 8.66 18.30 -8.08
CA THR A 4 7.96 18.92 -6.94
C THR A 4 6.75 19.72 -7.42
N GLU A 5 5.75 19.87 -6.55
CA GLU A 5 4.52 20.63 -6.85
C GLU A 5 4.81 22.07 -7.25
N SER A 6 5.71 22.75 -6.52
CA SER A 6 6.20 24.08 -6.88
C SER A 6 6.79 24.12 -8.29
N SER A 7 7.57 23.10 -8.68
CA SER A 7 8.14 23.01 -10.03
C SER A 7 7.07 22.79 -11.11
N ILE A 8 6.02 22.03 -10.81
CA ILE A 8 4.90 21.82 -11.73
C ILE A 8 4.10 23.12 -11.92
N LEU A 9 3.71 23.76 -10.82
CA LEU A 9 2.89 24.97 -10.83
C LEU A 9 3.62 26.15 -11.46
N SER A 10 4.90 26.36 -11.12
CA SER A 10 5.71 27.42 -11.72
C SER A 10 5.93 27.21 -13.21
N ASN A 11 6.20 25.97 -13.66
CA ASN A 11 6.39 25.68 -15.08
C ASN A 11 5.08 25.87 -15.86
N PHE A 12 3.95 25.45 -15.31
CA PHE A 12 2.67 25.57 -16.00
C PHE A 12 2.12 27.00 -16.02
N LEU A 13 2.27 27.74 -14.92
CA LEU A 13 1.62 29.05 -14.73
C LEU A 13 2.54 30.24 -15.00
N LEU A 14 3.85 30.15 -14.73
CA LEU A 14 4.77 31.29 -14.84
C LEU A 14 5.65 31.23 -16.10
N SER A 15 6.03 30.05 -16.58
CA SER A 15 6.85 29.91 -17.79
C SER A 15 6.20 30.51 -19.06
N PRO A 16 4.91 30.26 -19.36
CA PRO A 16 4.25 30.85 -20.52
C PRO A 16 3.69 32.26 -20.27
N ALA A 17 3.80 32.78 -19.03
CA ALA A 17 3.10 34.00 -18.63
C ALA A 17 3.70 35.32 -19.16
N PRO A 18 5.01 35.52 -19.37
CA PRO A 18 5.54 36.83 -19.77
C PRO A 18 4.91 37.37 -21.05
N LEU A 19 4.57 38.67 -21.07
CA LEU A 19 3.96 39.31 -22.23
C LEU A 19 4.74 39.06 -23.54
N PRO A 20 6.08 39.18 -23.58
CA PRO A 20 6.84 38.95 -24.81
C PRO A 20 6.74 37.51 -25.36
N THR A 21 6.48 36.53 -24.49
CA THR A 21 6.30 35.13 -24.86
C THR A 21 4.95 34.91 -25.54
N LEU A 22 3.91 35.61 -25.09
CA LEU A 22 2.55 35.47 -25.59
C LEU A 22 2.26 36.40 -26.79
N LEU A 23 2.78 37.62 -26.73
CA LEU A 23 2.62 38.65 -27.75
C LEU A 23 3.87 39.50 -27.82
N SER A 24 4.68 39.30 -28.85
CA SER A 24 5.86 40.13 -29.09
C SER A 24 5.47 41.58 -29.40
N LEU A 25 6.39 42.52 -29.15
CA LEU A 25 6.20 43.94 -29.51
C LEU A 25 5.85 44.12 -30.99
N GLN A 26 6.42 43.30 -31.88
CA GLN A 26 6.12 43.35 -33.30
C GLN A 26 4.64 43.01 -33.57
N GLN A 27 4.16 41.90 -33.03
CA GLN A 27 2.75 41.49 -33.15
C GLN A 27 1.81 42.52 -32.51
N PHE A 28 2.21 43.10 -31.37
CA PHE A 28 1.44 44.18 -30.73
C PHE A 28 1.33 45.42 -31.62
N THR A 29 2.41 45.82 -32.28
CA THR A 29 2.39 46.97 -33.21
C THR A 29 1.52 46.72 -34.46
N GLU A 30 1.26 45.46 -34.82
CA GLU A 30 0.43 45.12 -35.98
C GLU A 30 -1.05 45.44 -35.77
N PHE A 31 -1.54 45.45 -34.52
CA PHE A 31 -2.90 45.86 -34.16
C PHE A 31 -3.21 47.33 -34.49
N PHE A 32 -2.18 48.15 -34.68
CA PHE A 32 -2.33 49.56 -35.03
C PHE A 32 -2.20 49.78 -36.54
N SER A 33 -2.96 50.76 -37.05
CA SER A 33 -2.89 51.14 -38.47
C SER A 33 -1.47 51.57 -38.87
N LYS A 34 -1.07 51.32 -40.13
CA LYS A 34 0.31 51.56 -40.62
C LYS A 34 0.85 52.96 -40.33
N ARG A 35 -0.01 53.99 -40.26
CA ARG A 35 0.36 55.38 -39.95
C ARG A 35 0.76 55.61 -38.49
N LEU A 36 0.27 54.79 -37.57
CA LEU A 36 0.49 54.95 -36.13
C LEU A 36 1.56 54.01 -35.58
N ARG A 37 2.01 53.00 -36.34
CA ARG A 37 2.98 51.98 -35.87
C ARG A 37 4.33 52.54 -35.40
N SER A 38 4.75 53.70 -35.92
CA SER A 38 5.97 54.39 -35.51
C SER A 38 5.79 55.32 -34.31
N HIS A 39 4.58 55.40 -33.74
CA HIS A 39 4.29 56.32 -32.64
C HIS A 39 4.95 55.85 -31.34
N PRO A 40 5.66 56.73 -30.59
CA PRO A 40 6.39 56.35 -29.37
C PRO A 40 5.48 55.79 -28.27
N HIS A 41 4.23 56.28 -28.16
CA HIS A 41 3.27 55.80 -27.16
C HIS A 41 2.90 54.32 -27.28
N ILE A 42 3.03 53.69 -28.46
CA ILE A 42 2.74 52.25 -28.60
C ILE A 42 3.77 51.43 -27.80
N ARG A 43 5.04 51.86 -27.80
CA ARG A 43 6.08 51.22 -26.98
C ARG A 43 5.88 51.49 -25.49
N ALA A 44 5.39 52.67 -25.12
CA ALA A 44 5.06 53.00 -23.73
C ALA A 44 3.91 52.13 -23.21
N LEU A 45 2.83 52.00 -23.99
CA LEU A 45 1.68 51.16 -23.66
C LEU A 45 2.05 49.68 -23.55
N TYR A 46 2.92 49.18 -24.44
CA TYR A 46 3.42 47.81 -24.34
C TYR A 46 4.24 47.58 -23.06
N ARG A 47 5.04 48.57 -22.63
CA ARG A 47 5.77 48.49 -21.35
C ARG A 47 4.83 48.50 -20.15
N GLU A 48 3.80 49.34 -20.17
CA GLU A 48 2.79 49.39 -19.10
C GLU A 48 2.02 48.06 -18.99
N LEU A 49 1.65 47.47 -20.12
CA LEU A 49 1.06 46.13 -20.18
C LEU A 49 2.01 45.03 -19.67
N GLN A 50 3.31 45.19 -19.92
CA GLN A 50 4.31 44.28 -19.38
C GLN A 50 4.40 44.40 -17.85
N GLU A 51 4.43 45.62 -17.32
CA GLU A 51 4.47 45.89 -15.87
C GLU A 51 3.22 45.36 -15.14
N LEU A 52 2.02 45.61 -15.69
CA LEU A 52 0.77 45.08 -15.14
C LEU A 52 0.77 43.54 -15.09
N ARG A 53 1.32 42.91 -16.12
CA ARG A 53 1.38 41.45 -16.21
C ARG A 53 2.45 40.85 -15.30
N GLU A 54 3.58 41.54 -15.11
CA GLU A 54 4.56 41.17 -14.09
C GLU A 54 3.96 41.24 -12.68
N HIS A 55 3.14 42.25 -12.39
CA HIS A 55 2.41 42.34 -11.12
C HIS A 55 1.45 41.16 -10.91
N ASP A 56 0.68 40.78 -11.93
CA ASP A 56 -0.19 39.61 -11.87
C ASP A 56 0.60 38.31 -11.66
N MET A 57 1.77 38.19 -12.32
CA MET A 57 2.66 37.04 -12.13
C MET A 57 3.19 36.96 -10.69
N ASP A 58 3.50 38.08 -10.06
CA ASP A 58 3.92 38.12 -8.65
C ASP A 58 2.80 37.65 -7.71
N LEU A 59 1.55 38.05 -7.97
CA LEU A 59 0.39 37.56 -7.23
C LEU A 59 0.21 36.05 -7.40
N VAL A 60 0.33 35.53 -8.63
CA VAL A 60 0.26 34.10 -8.91
C VAL A 60 1.39 33.36 -8.20
N ASN A 61 2.61 33.90 -8.20
CA ASN A 61 3.75 33.31 -7.52
C ASN A 61 3.51 33.21 -6.00
N GLY A 62 3.01 34.28 -5.38
CA GLY A 62 2.61 34.26 -3.97
C GLY A 62 1.47 33.29 -3.65
N ASN A 63 0.57 33.04 -4.61
CA ASN A 63 -0.48 32.03 -4.46
C ASN A 63 0.06 30.60 -4.61
N ILE A 64 1.05 30.37 -5.49
CA ILE A 64 1.74 29.09 -5.60
C ILE A 64 2.41 28.73 -4.27
N ASP A 65 3.07 29.69 -3.61
CA ASP A 65 3.69 29.45 -2.30
C ASP A 65 2.66 29.06 -1.22
N LYS A 66 1.48 29.70 -1.25
CA LYS A 66 0.37 29.34 -0.35
C LYS A 66 -0.17 27.95 -0.66
N GLU A 67 -0.37 27.65 -1.94
CA GLU A 67 -0.87 26.35 -2.39
C GLU A 67 0.08 25.22 -2.00
N VAL A 68 1.39 25.40 -2.19
CA VAL A 68 2.40 24.38 -1.80
C VAL A 68 2.35 24.11 -0.29
N ARG A 69 2.27 25.14 0.55
CA ARG A 69 2.13 24.97 2.00
C ARG A 69 0.83 24.25 2.37
N GLN A 70 -0.26 24.59 1.69
CA GLN A 70 -1.55 23.93 1.89
C GLN A 70 -1.52 22.47 1.41
N GLY A 71 -0.91 22.20 0.27
CA GLY A 71 -0.72 20.87 -0.31
C GLY A 71 0.11 19.96 0.61
N GLU A 72 1.17 20.49 1.23
CA GLU A 72 1.93 19.76 2.26
C GLU A 72 1.07 19.41 3.48
N SER A 73 0.29 20.37 3.99
CA SER A 73 -0.63 20.16 5.11
C SER A 73 -1.73 19.14 4.77
N GLN A 74 -2.38 19.29 3.61
CA GLN A 74 -3.39 18.37 3.10
C GLN A 74 -2.82 16.97 2.86
N LYS A 75 -1.59 16.86 2.36
CA LYS A 75 -0.91 15.57 2.17
C LYS A 75 -0.58 14.93 3.53
N ALA A 76 -0.18 15.71 4.53
CA ALA A 76 0.02 15.23 5.90
C ALA A 76 -1.30 14.77 6.53
N GLU A 77 -2.37 15.54 6.36
CA GLU A 77 -3.72 15.18 6.81
C GLU A 77 -4.27 13.96 6.07
N LEU A 78 -4.04 13.86 4.76
CA LEU A 78 -4.39 12.69 3.96
C LEU A 78 -3.62 11.46 4.46
N ARG A 79 -2.32 11.56 4.73
CA ARG A 79 -1.55 10.47 5.35
C ARG A 79 -2.11 10.09 6.71
N LYS A 80 -2.44 11.07 7.55
CA LYS A 80 -3.06 10.85 8.88
C LYS A 80 -4.43 10.20 8.77
N SER A 81 -5.23 10.61 7.78
CA SER A 81 -6.57 10.08 7.54
C SER A 81 -6.54 8.71 6.88
N ILE A 82 -5.56 8.41 6.02
CA ILE A 82 -5.31 7.06 5.49
C ILE A 82 -4.90 6.13 6.63
N ALA A 83 -3.96 6.57 7.48
CA ALA A 83 -3.56 5.84 8.69
C ALA A 83 -4.73 5.63 9.68
N LYS A 84 -5.70 6.56 9.72
CA LYS A 84 -6.88 6.48 10.59
C LYS A 84 -8.06 5.71 9.97
N LYS A 85 -8.28 5.81 8.66
CA LYS A 85 -9.40 5.18 7.93
C LYS A 85 -9.12 3.73 7.56
N GLY A 86 -7.89 3.24 7.74
CA GLY A 86 -7.60 1.81 7.73
C GLY A 86 -8.13 1.10 6.48
N VAL A 87 -7.95 1.70 5.30
CA VAL A 87 -8.40 1.08 4.04
C VAL A 87 -7.61 -0.21 3.72
N ASP A 88 -6.56 -0.53 4.49
CA ASP A 88 -5.85 -1.82 4.44
C ASP A 88 -5.77 -2.57 5.79
N GLY A 89 -6.65 -2.27 6.75
CA GLY A 89 -6.70 -3.04 8.01
C GLY A 89 -5.47 -2.90 8.92
N ILE A 90 -4.56 -1.99 8.61
CA ILE A 90 -3.45 -1.60 9.48
C ILE A 90 -3.92 -0.54 10.46
N THR A 91 -3.97 -0.95 11.72
CA THR A 91 -4.24 -0.08 12.86
C THR A 91 -2.96 0.68 13.20
N SER A 92 -3.07 1.80 13.91
CA SER A 92 -1.91 2.49 14.50
C SER A 92 -1.09 1.60 15.46
N HIS A 93 -1.65 0.49 15.92
CA HIS A 93 -0.95 -0.58 16.61
C HIS A 93 -0.06 -1.37 15.64
N ASP A 94 -0.60 -1.83 14.51
CA ASP A 94 0.12 -2.63 13.52
C ASP A 94 1.28 -1.84 12.88
N GLN A 95 1.15 -0.51 12.74
CA GLN A 95 2.26 0.34 12.29
C GLN A 95 3.38 0.46 13.32
N ARG A 96 3.05 0.64 14.60
CA ARG A 96 4.07 0.66 15.66
C ARG A 96 4.75 -0.69 15.83
N GLU A 97 4.01 -1.77 15.63
CA GLU A 97 4.55 -3.14 15.64
C GLU A 97 5.49 -3.37 14.46
N MET A 98 5.19 -2.85 13.27
CA MET A 98 6.12 -2.83 12.13
C MET A 98 7.42 -2.11 12.45
N ASP A 99 7.32 -0.89 12.99
CA ASP A 99 8.49 -0.08 13.30
C ASP A 99 9.36 -0.76 14.38
N MET A 100 8.74 -1.41 15.38
CA MET A 100 9.44 -2.22 16.38
C MET A 100 10.07 -3.50 15.80
N ASP A 101 9.39 -4.20 14.90
CA ASP A 101 9.91 -5.44 14.27
C ASP A 101 11.13 -5.15 13.37
N VAL A 102 11.11 -4.02 12.65
CA VAL A 102 12.26 -3.55 11.86
C VAL A 102 13.44 -3.26 12.77
N GLN A 103 13.22 -2.55 13.88
CA GLN A 103 14.28 -2.24 14.85
C GLN A 103 14.81 -3.48 15.59
N LEU A 104 13.95 -4.44 15.92
CA LEU A 104 14.30 -5.59 16.75
C LEU A 104 14.89 -6.77 15.95
N PHE A 105 14.44 -6.98 14.71
CA PHE A 105 14.78 -8.15 13.90
C PHE A 105 15.40 -7.82 12.53
N GLY A 106 15.51 -6.54 12.15
CA GLY A 106 16.35 -6.09 11.05
C GLY A 106 17.82 -6.31 11.40
N GLN A 107 18.32 -7.52 11.16
CA GLN A 107 19.57 -7.95 11.79
C GLN A 107 20.82 -7.23 11.23
N THR A 108 21.47 -6.52 12.16
CA THR A 108 22.90 -6.14 12.28
C THR A 108 23.46 -5.07 11.34
N SER A 109 23.45 -3.80 11.79
CA SER A 109 24.66 -2.97 12.02
C SER A 109 24.28 -1.54 12.44
N SER A 110 23.69 -1.35 13.63
CA SER A 110 23.77 -0.05 14.32
C SER A 110 23.68 -0.27 15.83
N THR A 111 24.80 -0.69 16.42
CA THR A 111 25.03 -0.53 17.86
C THR A 111 25.23 0.96 18.20
N SER A 112 24.24 1.81 17.92
CA SER A 112 24.36 3.25 18.20
C SER A 112 23.06 4.00 18.46
N ASP A 113 21.92 3.34 18.69
CA ASP A 113 20.70 4.06 19.15
C ASP A 113 20.51 3.95 20.67
N TYR A 114 21.60 3.77 21.41
CA TYR A 114 21.62 4.17 22.81
C TYR A 114 21.95 5.65 22.85
N HIS A 115 20.96 6.49 23.16
CA HIS A 115 21.23 7.90 23.42
C HIS A 115 22.33 8.02 24.48
N SER A 116 23.42 8.71 24.14
CA SER A 116 24.32 9.24 25.16
C SER A 116 23.57 10.32 25.95
N VAL A 117 23.93 10.59 27.21
CA VAL A 117 23.28 11.65 28.01
C VAL A 117 23.15 12.99 27.25
N PRO A 118 24.16 13.44 26.46
CA PRO A 118 24.03 14.62 25.61
C PRO A 118 22.99 14.47 24.49
N SER A 119 22.98 13.34 23.77
CA SER A 119 22.02 13.07 22.69
C SER A 119 20.59 12.94 23.22
N LEU A 120 20.42 12.37 24.41
CA LEU A 120 19.11 12.27 25.06
C LEU A 120 18.60 13.66 25.45
N LEU A 121 19.47 14.51 26.00
CA LEU A 121 19.09 15.87 26.38
C LEU A 121 18.69 16.68 25.15
N GLU A 122 19.44 16.60 24.05
CA GLU A 122 19.10 17.26 22.78
C GLU A 122 17.77 16.74 22.21
N ALA A 123 17.53 15.42 22.26
CA ALA A 123 16.26 14.84 21.84
C ALA A 123 15.08 15.28 22.73
N MET A 124 15.31 15.40 24.04
CA MET A 124 14.30 15.90 24.99
C MET A 124 14.01 17.39 24.78
N GLU A 125 15.02 18.23 24.56
CA GLU A 125 14.85 19.64 24.25
C GLU A 125 14.07 19.84 22.94
N MET A 126 14.43 19.08 21.90
CA MET A 126 13.70 19.06 20.63
C MET A 126 12.25 18.60 20.80
N ALA A 127 12.01 17.60 21.65
CA ALA A 127 10.65 17.14 21.97
C ALA A 127 9.85 18.21 22.70
N CYS A 128 10.44 18.89 23.68
CA CYS A 128 9.83 20.02 24.39
C CYS A 128 9.45 21.15 23.42
N SER A 129 10.39 21.58 22.58
CA SER A 129 10.11 22.63 21.58
C SER A 129 9.04 22.20 20.57
N ASN A 130 8.99 20.93 20.18
CA ASN A 130 7.93 20.42 19.31
C ASN A 130 6.55 20.46 19.98
N VAL A 131 6.46 20.07 21.24
CA VAL A 131 5.19 20.12 22.00
C VAL A 131 4.75 21.57 22.21
N GLU A 132 5.66 22.47 22.54
CA GLU A 132 5.36 23.90 22.66
C GLU A 132 4.82 24.49 21.34
N ARG A 133 5.43 24.12 20.21
CA ARG A 133 4.95 24.50 18.88
C ARG A 133 3.57 23.91 18.57
N GLU A 134 3.32 22.67 18.95
CA GLU A 134 2.02 22.02 18.77
C GLU A 134 0.93 22.70 19.61
N ILE A 135 1.24 23.10 20.85
CA ILE A 135 0.32 23.87 21.70
C ILE A 135 -0.02 25.20 21.04
N ALA A 136 0.98 25.96 20.59
CA ALA A 136 0.77 27.24 19.92
C ALA A 136 -0.11 27.09 18.66
N GLN A 137 0.12 26.02 17.88
CA GLN A 137 -0.68 25.73 16.69
C GLN A 137 -2.12 25.33 17.04
N VAL A 138 -2.33 24.57 18.12
CA VAL A 138 -3.67 24.20 18.60
C VAL A 138 -4.43 25.44 19.09
N ASP A 139 -3.76 26.37 19.77
CA ASP A 139 -4.35 27.62 20.21
C ASP A 139 -4.76 28.52 19.03
N GLU A 140 -3.90 28.64 18.01
CA GLU A 140 -4.22 29.36 16.77
C GLU A 140 -5.43 28.74 16.04
N ASN A 141 -5.44 27.42 15.90
CA ASN A 141 -6.57 26.69 15.31
C ASN A 141 -7.86 26.90 16.11
N SER A 142 -7.77 26.91 17.44
CA SER A 142 -8.91 27.14 18.33
C SER A 142 -9.45 28.56 18.19
N ALA A 143 -8.58 29.57 18.10
CA ALA A 143 -8.95 30.95 17.85
C ALA A 143 -9.63 31.13 16.48
N SER A 144 -9.07 30.50 15.44
CA SER A 144 -9.64 30.48 14.09
C SER A 144 -11.02 29.82 14.07
N LEU A 145 -11.16 28.67 14.74
CA LEU A 145 -12.44 27.96 14.85
C LEU A 145 -13.48 28.80 15.60
N LEU A 146 -13.11 29.45 16.71
CA LEU A 146 -13.99 30.35 17.45
C LEU A 146 -14.41 31.56 16.61
N SER A 147 -13.50 32.11 15.82
CA SER A 147 -13.83 33.18 14.87
C SER A 147 -14.84 32.71 13.82
N GLY A 148 -14.62 31.52 13.24
CA GLY A 148 -15.54 30.90 12.29
C GLY A 148 -16.91 30.60 12.89
N LEU A 149 -16.97 30.11 14.13
CA LEU A 149 -18.21 29.88 14.88
C LEU A 149 -18.94 31.20 15.15
N ASN A 150 -18.23 32.24 15.58
CA ASN A 150 -18.82 33.55 15.80
C ASN A 150 -19.33 34.16 14.50
N HIS A 151 -18.63 33.94 13.38
CA HIS A 151 -19.09 34.37 12.07
C HIS A 151 -20.38 33.65 11.65
N THR A 152 -20.42 32.32 11.75
CA THR A 152 -21.64 31.54 11.43
C THR A 152 -22.79 31.85 12.38
N VAL A 153 -22.55 32.02 13.67
CA VAL A 153 -23.56 32.50 14.62
C VAL A 153 -24.03 33.90 14.25
N GLY A 154 -23.13 34.76 13.77
CA GLY A 154 -23.46 36.07 13.20
C GLY A 154 -24.39 35.95 12.00
N GLU A 155 -24.08 35.11 11.02
CA GLU A 155 -24.92 34.85 9.83
C GLU A 155 -26.28 34.26 10.20
N MET A 156 -26.31 33.27 11.10
CA MET A 156 -27.55 32.68 11.62
C MET A 156 -28.35 33.67 12.50
N SER A 157 -27.68 34.59 13.18
CA SER A 157 -28.32 35.68 13.91
C SER A 157 -28.87 36.72 12.96
N ASP A 158 -28.24 36.97 11.80
CA ASP A 158 -28.73 37.86 10.75
C ASP A 158 -30.01 37.29 10.08
N LEU A 159 -30.07 35.95 9.98
CA LEU A 159 -31.28 35.19 9.59
C LEU A 159 -32.41 35.32 10.63
N ARG A 160 -32.08 35.30 11.93
CA ARG A 160 -33.06 35.36 13.02
C ARG A 160 -33.51 36.78 13.37
N TYR A 161 -32.63 37.76 13.23
CA TYR A 161 -32.83 39.15 13.66
C TYR A 161 -32.92 40.16 12.51
N GLY A 162 -32.85 39.72 11.25
CA GLY A 162 -33.58 40.37 10.16
C GLY A 162 -32.76 41.18 9.16
N LYS A 163 -31.84 40.53 8.43
CA LYS A 163 -31.26 41.10 7.20
C LYS A 163 -31.46 40.25 5.94
N MET A 164 -32.21 39.16 6.03
CA MET A 164 -32.77 38.43 4.87
C MET A 164 -34.14 38.99 4.43
N GLN A 165 -34.33 40.31 4.50
CA GLN A 165 -35.33 40.98 3.67
C GLN A 165 -34.68 41.32 2.33
N GLY A 166 -34.44 40.27 1.54
CA GLY A 166 -34.34 40.42 0.09
C GLY A 166 -35.67 40.90 -0.50
N PRO A 167 -35.68 41.42 -1.73
CA PRO A 167 -36.81 42.18 -2.28
C PRO A 167 -38.09 41.34 -2.40
N ALA A 168 -38.99 41.50 -1.44
CA ALA A 168 -40.45 41.35 -1.45
C ALA A 168 -41.17 40.24 -2.29
N SER A 169 -40.53 39.25 -2.92
CA SER A 169 -41.21 38.50 -4.00
C SER A 169 -40.96 36.99 -4.11
N THR A 170 -40.02 36.37 -3.39
CA THR A 170 -39.80 34.91 -3.47
C THR A 170 -40.05 34.27 -2.12
N SER A 171 -41.20 33.60 -1.98
CA SER A 171 -41.58 32.93 -0.73
C SER A 171 -40.72 31.69 -0.49
N GLY A 172 -40.42 31.38 0.78
CA GLY A 172 -39.61 30.22 1.15
C GLY A 172 -40.16 28.87 0.69
N GLU A 173 -41.41 28.81 0.22
CA GLU A 173 -42.04 27.60 -0.31
C GLU A 173 -41.46 27.17 -1.66
N GLU A 174 -41.01 28.12 -2.49
CA GLU A 174 -40.47 27.82 -3.82
C GLU A 174 -39.12 27.07 -3.74
N MET A 175 -38.29 27.45 -2.77
CA MET A 175 -36.98 26.82 -2.54
C MET A 175 -37.11 25.40 -1.97
N VAL A 176 -38.12 25.15 -1.13
CA VAL A 176 -38.41 23.83 -0.58
C VAL A 176 -38.89 22.86 -1.66
N ASN A 177 -39.72 23.35 -2.59
CA ASN A 177 -40.23 22.54 -3.68
C ASN A 177 -39.13 22.09 -4.67
N GLU A 178 -38.13 22.94 -4.91
CA GLU A 178 -37.02 22.57 -5.80
C GLU A 178 -36.10 21.49 -5.19
N ALA A 179 -35.88 21.54 -3.88
CA ALA A 179 -35.12 20.50 -3.17
C ALA A 179 -35.82 19.13 -3.21
N ILE A 180 -37.15 19.10 -3.05
CA ILE A 180 -37.95 17.88 -3.14
C ILE A 180 -37.86 17.25 -4.55
N ARG A 181 -37.89 18.09 -5.60
CA ARG A 181 -37.74 17.63 -6.99
C ARG A 181 -36.36 17.05 -7.27
N GLY A 182 -35.30 17.58 -6.66
CA GLY A 182 -33.95 17.04 -6.79
C GLY A 182 -33.82 15.63 -6.21
N LEU A 183 -34.42 15.38 -5.04
CA LEU A 183 -34.36 14.09 -4.35
C LEU A 183 -35.11 12.97 -5.11
N GLY A 184 -36.23 13.29 -5.77
CA GLY A 184 -36.98 12.32 -6.58
C GLY A 184 -36.25 11.84 -7.85
N HIS A 185 -35.31 12.62 -8.39
CA HIS A 185 -34.50 12.18 -9.53
C HIS A 185 -33.41 11.19 -9.13
N LEU A 186 -32.89 11.31 -7.90
CA LEU A 186 -31.84 10.43 -7.39
C LEU A 186 -32.38 9.01 -7.09
N GLU A 187 -33.60 8.93 -6.59
CA GLU A 187 -34.27 7.66 -6.31
C GLU A 187 -34.48 6.82 -7.58
N ASN A 188 -34.86 7.46 -8.69
CA ASN A 188 -35.12 6.78 -9.96
C ASN A 188 -33.86 6.21 -10.64
N ALA A 189 -32.68 6.76 -10.35
CA ALA A 189 -31.41 6.26 -10.91
C ALA A 189 -30.94 4.95 -10.25
N CYS A 190 -31.39 4.66 -9.03
CA CYS A 190 -30.92 3.51 -8.24
C CYS A 190 -31.64 2.18 -8.53
N TYR A 191 -32.79 2.19 -9.21
CA TYR A 191 -33.64 0.99 -9.38
C TYR A 191 -33.52 0.27 -10.73
N LEU A 192 -32.67 0.72 -11.67
CA LEU A 192 -32.70 0.27 -13.08
C LEU A 192 -31.59 -0.71 -13.50
N VAL A 193 -30.85 -1.32 -12.56
CA VAL A 193 -29.75 -2.25 -12.90
C VAL A 193 -29.87 -3.55 -12.11
N HIS A 194 -30.85 -4.39 -12.45
CA HIS A 194 -30.83 -5.81 -12.08
C HIS A 194 -31.81 -6.58 -12.97
N PHE A 195 -31.30 -7.31 -13.99
CA PHE A 195 -31.77 -8.64 -14.42
C PHE A 195 -31.10 -9.05 -15.75
N CYS A 196 -30.27 -10.11 -15.75
CA CYS A 196 -30.45 -11.23 -16.67
C CYS A 196 -29.57 -12.44 -16.25
N SER A 197 -30.12 -13.63 -16.46
CA SER A 197 -29.67 -14.94 -15.99
C SER A 197 -29.30 -15.81 -17.21
N SER A 198 -28.39 -16.78 -17.07
CA SER A 198 -28.71 -18.22 -17.20
C SER A 198 -27.49 -19.11 -17.45
N ARG A 199 -27.65 -20.37 -17.03
CA ARG A 199 -26.72 -21.51 -16.94
C ARG A 199 -26.40 -22.13 -18.29
N HIS A 200 -25.26 -22.81 -18.39
CA HIS A 200 -25.06 -23.95 -19.29
C HIS A 200 -24.29 -25.09 -18.61
N SER A 201 -24.83 -26.31 -18.77
CA SER A 201 -24.30 -27.59 -18.31
C SER A 201 -23.63 -28.29 -19.49
N ILE A 202 -22.46 -28.91 -19.30
CA ILE A 202 -21.77 -29.68 -20.35
C ILE A 202 -21.52 -31.11 -19.89
N HIS A 203 -21.77 -31.98 -20.86
CA HIS A 203 -21.82 -33.44 -20.88
C HIS A 203 -20.46 -34.10 -20.66
N ARG A 204 -20.49 -35.24 -19.96
CA ARG A 204 -19.34 -36.06 -19.53
C ARG A 204 -19.12 -37.19 -20.54
N SER A 205 -17.94 -37.29 -21.13
CA SER A 205 -17.48 -38.45 -21.90
C SER A 205 -16.53 -39.29 -21.04
N ILE A 206 -16.77 -40.60 -20.98
CA ILE A 206 -15.98 -41.57 -20.22
C ILE A 206 -14.90 -42.14 -21.15
N THR A 207 -13.67 -41.69 -20.97
CA THR A 207 -12.46 -42.35 -21.47
C THR A 207 -11.90 -43.28 -20.39
N LYS A 208 -11.57 -44.51 -20.74
CA LYS A 208 -10.95 -45.50 -19.85
C LYS A 208 -9.61 -44.94 -19.36
N MET A 209 -9.56 -44.56 -18.08
CA MET A 209 -8.38 -43.90 -17.51
C MET A 209 -7.26 -44.92 -17.25
N PRO A 210 -6.00 -44.58 -17.54
CA PRO A 210 -4.86 -45.36 -17.08
C PRO A 210 -4.93 -45.46 -15.54
N SER A 211 -4.76 -46.67 -15.02
CA SER A 211 -4.77 -46.93 -13.58
C SER A 211 -3.34 -47.03 -13.11
N ILE A 212 -3.03 -46.30 -12.03
CA ILE A 212 -1.71 -46.25 -11.42
C ILE A 212 -1.83 -46.68 -9.95
N THR A 213 -0.94 -47.54 -9.47
CA THR A 213 -1.01 -48.08 -8.12
C THR A 213 -0.50 -47.03 -7.12
N LEU A 214 -1.33 -46.73 -6.10
CA LEU A 214 -1.01 -45.79 -5.03
C LEU A 214 -0.75 -46.55 -3.72
N HIS A 215 0.45 -46.41 -3.18
CA HIS A 215 0.85 -47.01 -1.92
C HIS A 215 0.58 -46.06 -0.75
N PRO A 216 0.01 -46.58 0.37
CA PRO A 216 -0.05 -45.82 1.61
C PRO A 216 1.37 -45.62 2.17
N ARG A 217 1.57 -44.54 2.91
CA ARG A 217 2.84 -44.16 3.50
C ARG A 217 3.53 -45.35 4.19
N ALA A 218 4.77 -45.66 3.82
CA ALA A 218 5.59 -46.60 4.59
C ALA A 218 5.80 -46.05 6.01
N SER A 219 5.63 -46.89 7.04
CA SER A 219 5.81 -46.54 8.46
C SER A 219 7.28 -46.30 8.80
N ASN A 220 7.96 -45.41 8.08
CA ASN A 220 9.27 -44.91 8.45
C ASN A 220 9.05 -43.79 9.47
N SER A 221 9.57 -43.97 10.68
CA SER A 221 9.61 -42.91 11.69
C SER A 221 10.33 -41.70 11.09
N PRO A 222 9.68 -40.53 10.95
CA PRO A 222 10.36 -39.36 10.44
C PRO A 222 11.48 -39.00 11.42
N SER A 223 12.69 -38.83 10.92
CA SER A 223 13.74 -38.11 11.63
C SER A 223 13.14 -36.77 12.05
N ARG A 224 12.96 -36.55 13.36
CA ARG A 224 12.40 -35.30 13.88
C ARG A 224 13.40 -34.18 13.61
N VAL A 225 13.27 -33.52 12.47
CA VAL A 225 13.97 -32.27 12.21
C VAL A 225 13.29 -31.21 13.08
N THR A 226 14.06 -30.53 13.91
CA THR A 226 13.56 -29.46 14.79
C THR A 226 13.08 -28.30 13.91
N ASN A 227 11.77 -28.17 13.72
CA ASN A 227 11.15 -27.13 12.90
C ASN A 227 10.47 -26.07 13.80
N PRO A 228 10.75 -24.76 13.62
CA PRO A 228 10.19 -23.69 14.43
C PRO A 228 8.71 -23.36 14.14
N LEU A 229 8.11 -23.92 13.08
CA LEU A 229 6.71 -23.69 12.75
C LEU A 229 5.76 -24.23 13.85
N PRO A 230 4.55 -23.67 14.00
CA PRO A 230 3.54 -24.27 14.87
C PRO A 230 3.28 -25.75 14.55
N GLN A 231 3.29 -26.64 15.56
CA GLN A 231 3.11 -28.09 15.36
C GLN A 231 1.84 -28.45 14.58
N LEU A 232 0.78 -27.63 14.68
CA LEU A 232 -0.46 -27.85 13.95
C LEU A 232 -0.30 -27.68 12.42
N LEU A 233 0.60 -26.79 11.99
CA LEU A 233 0.91 -26.56 10.59
C LEU A 233 1.89 -27.59 10.03
N GLN A 234 2.66 -28.23 10.90
CA GLN A 234 3.62 -29.24 10.53
C GLN A 234 2.93 -30.58 10.31
N THR A 235 3.29 -31.22 9.21
CA THR A 235 3.10 -32.67 9.03
C THR A 235 4.12 -33.43 9.89
N PRO A 236 3.96 -34.75 10.12
CA PRO A 236 4.93 -35.55 10.88
C PRO A 236 6.38 -35.46 10.39
N SER A 237 6.62 -35.17 9.11
CA SER A 237 7.96 -34.90 8.55
C SER A 237 8.45 -33.46 8.69
N GLY A 238 7.62 -32.56 9.22
CA GLY A 238 7.94 -31.13 9.35
C GLY A 238 7.60 -30.29 8.11
N LEU A 239 6.91 -30.83 7.10
CA LEU A 239 6.44 -30.04 5.95
C LEU A 239 5.22 -29.19 6.30
N ALA A 240 5.08 -28.04 5.65
CA ALA A 240 3.91 -27.17 5.72
C ALA A 240 3.53 -26.66 4.31
N LEU A 241 2.26 -26.31 4.11
CA LEU A 241 1.77 -25.76 2.84
C LEU A 241 1.60 -24.26 2.93
N LEU A 242 2.31 -23.55 2.04
CA LEU A 242 2.22 -22.11 1.82
C LEU A 242 1.55 -21.86 0.47
N GLU A 243 0.49 -21.06 0.46
CA GLU A 243 -0.24 -20.67 -0.74
C GLU A 243 -0.24 -19.15 -0.87
N LEU A 244 0.21 -18.66 -2.02
CA LEU A 244 0.35 -17.24 -2.33
C LEU A 244 -0.36 -16.93 -3.65
N GLN A 245 -1.22 -15.91 -3.66
CA GLN A 245 -1.86 -15.44 -4.88
C GLN A 245 -0.90 -14.54 -5.68
N GLY A 246 -0.09 -15.15 -6.54
CA GLY A 246 0.92 -14.46 -7.35
C GLY A 246 2.07 -15.38 -7.72
N THR A 247 3.18 -14.79 -8.15
CA THR A 247 4.41 -15.50 -8.51
C THR A 247 5.57 -15.01 -7.66
N ILE A 248 6.42 -15.92 -7.19
CA ILE A 248 7.66 -15.56 -6.49
C ILE A 248 8.76 -15.40 -7.55
N ASN A 249 9.33 -14.20 -7.63
CA ASN A 249 10.47 -13.93 -8.50
C ASN A 249 11.74 -14.36 -7.78
N ILE A 250 12.37 -15.41 -8.27
CA ILE A 250 13.64 -15.95 -7.76
C ILE A 250 14.73 -15.57 -8.76
N PRO A 251 15.93 -15.13 -8.31
CA PRO A 251 17.01 -14.79 -9.23
C PRO A 251 17.33 -15.97 -10.17
N SER A 252 17.39 -15.69 -11.49
CA SER A 252 17.81 -16.66 -12.49
C SER A 252 19.29 -16.96 -12.29
N GLN A 253 19.61 -18.25 -12.19
CA GLN A 253 20.98 -18.72 -12.02
C GLN A 253 21.74 -18.59 -13.35
N ASP A 254 22.48 -17.49 -13.53
CA ASP A 254 23.53 -17.47 -14.55
C ASP A 254 24.68 -18.33 -14.04
N HIS A 255 25.02 -19.38 -14.80
CA HIS A 255 26.25 -20.15 -14.62
C HIS A 255 27.46 -19.26 -14.99
N GLY A 256 27.77 -18.27 -14.15
CA GLY A 256 28.81 -17.28 -14.37
C GLY A 256 29.53 -16.97 -13.08
N GLU A 257 30.64 -17.67 -12.88
CA GLU A 257 31.86 -17.22 -12.20
C GLU A 257 31.74 -16.59 -10.80
N ASN A 258 32.24 -17.33 -9.81
CA ASN A 258 32.90 -16.81 -8.61
C ASN A 258 32.09 -15.83 -7.74
N ASN A 259 31.14 -16.35 -6.97
CA ASN A 259 30.91 -15.78 -5.64
C ASN A 259 30.66 -16.87 -4.60
N SER A 260 31.74 -17.23 -3.91
CA SER A 260 31.79 -18.14 -2.78
C SER A 260 31.07 -17.57 -1.56
N GLN A 261 29.74 -17.50 -1.57
CA GLN A 261 28.98 -17.18 -0.35
C GLN A 261 27.49 -17.53 -0.40
N SER A 262 27.11 -18.78 -0.70
CA SER A 262 25.80 -19.36 -0.26
C SER A 262 25.68 -20.88 -0.40
N THR A 263 26.78 -21.65 -0.41
CA THR A 263 26.69 -23.11 -0.21
C THR A 263 26.57 -23.40 1.28
N ARG A 264 25.37 -23.22 1.86
CA ARG A 264 25.06 -23.82 3.16
C ARG A 264 24.77 -25.30 2.89
N SER A 265 25.77 -26.14 3.05
CA SER A 265 25.55 -27.58 3.21
C SER A 265 24.68 -27.78 4.45
N SER A 266 23.44 -28.24 4.26
CA SER A 266 22.61 -28.72 5.35
C SER A 266 23.40 -29.75 6.17
N PRO A 267 23.45 -29.67 7.51
CA PRO A 267 24.19 -30.63 8.33
C PRO A 267 23.64 -32.06 8.26
N ASP A 268 22.41 -32.24 7.75
CA ASP A 268 21.59 -33.46 7.92
C ASP A 268 21.21 -34.17 6.61
N GLY A 269 21.96 -33.98 5.51
CA GLY A 269 21.81 -34.82 4.32
C GLY A 269 22.51 -36.19 4.49
N PRO A 270 21.93 -37.31 4.02
CA PRO A 270 22.68 -38.56 3.89
C PRO A 270 23.95 -38.27 3.07
N ARG A 271 25.12 -38.67 3.59
CA ARG A 271 26.39 -38.69 2.86
C ARG A 271 26.27 -39.71 1.71
N ASP A 272 25.57 -39.32 0.65
CA ASP A 272 25.49 -40.08 -0.57
C ASP A 272 26.29 -39.34 -1.64
N PRO A 273 27.46 -39.86 -2.09
CA PRO A 273 28.35 -39.19 -3.03
C PRO A 273 27.76 -38.99 -4.43
N ASN A 274 26.54 -39.46 -4.69
CA ASN A 274 25.78 -39.28 -5.93
C ASN A 274 24.55 -38.37 -5.80
N ALA A 275 24.32 -37.73 -4.65
CA ALA A 275 23.19 -36.82 -4.49
C ALA A 275 23.37 -35.56 -5.35
N THR A 276 22.40 -35.29 -6.22
CA THR A 276 22.29 -34.02 -6.97
C THR A 276 22.37 -32.84 -6.00
N PRO A 277 23.18 -31.80 -6.28
CA PRO A 277 23.30 -30.66 -5.39
C PRO A 277 21.95 -29.98 -5.21
N VAL A 278 21.47 -29.95 -3.96
CA VAL A 278 20.25 -29.23 -3.59
C VAL A 278 20.63 -27.77 -3.36
N PHE A 279 20.06 -26.86 -4.16
CA PHE A 279 20.25 -25.43 -4.01
C PHE A 279 19.03 -24.83 -3.32
N GLU A 280 19.25 -24.15 -2.19
CA GLU A 280 18.20 -23.46 -1.44
C GLU A 280 18.37 -21.95 -1.61
N THR A 281 17.30 -21.25 -2.00
CA THR A 281 17.30 -19.77 -2.09
C THR A 281 16.43 -19.19 -0.97
N PRO A 282 16.99 -18.38 -0.05
CA PRO A 282 16.18 -17.75 1.00
C PRO A 282 15.26 -16.70 0.39
N ILE A 283 13.95 -16.93 0.46
CA ILE A 283 12.92 -16.02 -0.08
C ILE A 283 12.57 -14.92 0.94
N GLY A 284 12.49 -15.28 2.23
CA GLY A 284 11.89 -14.40 3.22
C GLY A 284 11.68 -15.03 4.60
N LYS A 285 10.89 -14.35 5.43
CA LYS A 285 10.59 -14.76 6.82
C LYS A 285 9.08 -14.84 7.03
N LEU A 286 8.63 -15.95 7.62
CA LEU A 286 7.27 -16.11 8.14
C LEU A 286 7.22 -15.72 9.62
N MET A 287 6.24 -14.91 10.00
CA MET A 287 6.03 -14.44 11.36
C MET A 287 4.59 -14.70 11.80
N PHE A 288 4.44 -15.21 13.02
CA PHE A 288 3.15 -15.50 13.64
C PHE A 288 3.04 -14.66 14.92
N PRO A 289 2.57 -13.40 14.84
CA PRO A 289 2.63 -12.44 15.96
C PRO A 289 1.93 -12.95 17.21
N ASP A 290 0.78 -13.59 17.00
CA ASP A 290 -0.11 -14.04 18.05
C ASP A 290 0.20 -15.49 18.52
N TYR A 291 1.24 -16.13 17.97
CA TYR A 291 1.63 -17.50 18.31
C TYR A 291 2.88 -17.51 19.18
N SER A 292 2.79 -18.21 20.32
CA SER A 292 3.94 -18.46 21.18
C SER A 292 3.88 -19.90 21.69
N PRO A 293 4.93 -20.72 21.50
CA PRO A 293 4.90 -22.12 21.90
C PRO A 293 4.73 -22.33 23.41
N GLN A 294 5.00 -21.30 24.23
CA GLN A 294 4.88 -21.34 25.69
C GLN A 294 3.48 -20.93 26.21
N PHE A 295 2.72 -20.13 25.45
CA PHE A 295 1.50 -19.49 25.93
C PHE A 295 0.25 -19.86 25.12
N THR A 296 0.42 -20.31 23.88
CA THR A 296 -0.70 -20.69 23.02
C THR A 296 -1.16 -22.11 23.34
N THR A 297 -2.41 -22.26 23.76
CA THR A 297 -3.00 -23.58 23.99
C THR A 297 -3.32 -24.27 22.65
N PRO A 298 -3.36 -25.60 22.59
CA PRO A 298 -3.63 -26.34 21.34
C PRO A 298 -5.00 -26.04 20.69
N GLU A 299 -5.95 -25.54 21.48
CA GLU A 299 -7.30 -25.19 21.03
C GLU A 299 -7.42 -23.72 20.59
N ASP A 300 -6.42 -22.88 20.90
CA ASP A 300 -6.46 -21.48 20.51
C ASP A 300 -6.23 -21.34 19.00
N THR A 301 -7.25 -20.84 18.32
CA THR A 301 -7.24 -20.57 16.87
C THR A 301 -7.14 -19.08 16.57
N LYS A 302 -7.05 -18.21 17.58
CA LYS A 302 -6.97 -16.75 17.37
C LYS A 302 -5.72 -16.36 16.60
N TRP A 303 -4.59 -17.00 16.90
CA TRP A 303 -3.31 -16.75 16.23
C TRP A 303 -3.33 -17.10 14.73
N MET A 304 -4.27 -17.93 14.29
CA MET A 304 -4.42 -18.30 12.87
C MET A 304 -4.93 -17.16 12.02
N LYS A 305 -5.55 -16.13 12.61
CA LYS A 305 -6.15 -15.03 11.88
C LYS A 305 -5.12 -14.11 11.21
N ARG A 306 -3.86 -14.14 11.65
CA ARG A 306 -2.86 -13.17 11.23
C ARG A 306 -1.47 -13.81 11.17
N VAL A 307 -0.89 -13.78 9.98
CA VAL A 307 0.47 -14.23 9.67
C VAL A 307 1.10 -13.21 8.76
N TYR A 308 2.36 -12.86 8.99
CA TYR A 308 3.12 -12.00 8.09
C TYR A 308 4.16 -12.81 7.33
N LEU A 309 4.26 -12.56 6.02
CA LEU A 309 5.34 -13.02 5.17
C LEU A 309 6.14 -11.81 4.72
N TYR A 310 7.37 -11.70 5.17
CA TYR A 310 8.33 -10.71 4.68
C TYR A 310 9.11 -11.32 3.52
N VAL A 311 9.01 -10.72 2.34
CA VAL A 311 9.71 -11.16 1.12
C VAL A 311 10.83 -10.16 0.82
N GLY A 312 12.09 -10.62 0.87
CA GLY A 312 13.23 -9.73 0.78
C GLY A 312 13.24 -8.66 1.89
N ARG A 313 13.60 -7.42 1.53
CA ARG A 313 13.69 -6.28 2.46
C ARG A 313 12.50 -5.32 2.42
N TYR A 314 11.79 -5.29 1.30
CA TYR A 314 10.86 -4.19 0.98
C TYR A 314 9.41 -4.61 0.85
N GLN A 315 9.10 -5.89 1.02
CA GLN A 315 7.75 -6.40 0.80
C GLN A 315 7.26 -7.20 2.00
N ARG A 316 6.05 -6.89 2.44
CA ARG A 316 5.33 -7.65 3.45
C ARG A 316 3.97 -8.06 2.92
N MET A 317 3.54 -9.27 3.22
CA MET A 317 2.21 -9.76 2.92
C MET A 317 1.52 -10.21 4.19
N THR A 318 0.23 -9.89 4.31
CA THR A 318 -0.62 -10.31 5.43
C THR A 318 -1.46 -11.51 4.99
N GLY A 319 -1.40 -12.58 5.77
CA GLY A 319 -2.07 -13.84 5.49
C GLY A 319 -2.75 -14.42 6.72
N GLU A 320 -3.36 -15.57 6.53
CA GLU A 320 -4.06 -16.31 7.57
C GLU A 320 -3.78 -17.82 7.44
N VAL A 321 -3.84 -18.54 8.55
CA VAL A 321 -3.84 -20.00 8.57
C VAL A 321 -5.27 -20.49 8.43
N LYS A 322 -5.49 -21.38 7.46
CA LYS A 322 -6.81 -21.96 7.20
C LYS A 322 -6.76 -23.48 7.24
N LYS A 323 -7.70 -24.07 7.99
CA LYS A 323 -7.97 -25.51 7.93
C LYS A 323 -8.60 -25.86 6.58
N LEU A 324 -8.05 -26.86 5.90
CA LEU A 324 -8.55 -27.33 4.62
C LEU A 324 -9.83 -28.15 4.85
N PRO A 325 -10.95 -27.85 4.15
CA PRO A 325 -12.15 -28.70 4.20
C PRO A 325 -11.87 -30.11 3.67
N GLN A 326 -10.99 -30.21 2.67
CA GLN A 326 -10.49 -31.46 2.11
C GLN A 326 -8.96 -31.52 2.32
N PRO A 327 -8.45 -32.46 3.13
CA PRO A 327 -7.01 -32.63 3.31
C PRO A 327 -6.32 -32.94 1.98
N LEU A 328 -5.13 -32.39 1.79
CA LEU A 328 -4.33 -32.61 0.58
C LEU A 328 -3.26 -33.67 0.85
N ALA A 329 -3.20 -34.69 -0.01
CA ALA A 329 -2.14 -35.69 0.05
C ALA A 329 -0.99 -35.27 -0.87
N VAL A 330 0.22 -35.20 -0.33
CA VAL A 330 1.46 -35.08 -1.11
C VAL A 330 1.83 -36.47 -1.58
N VAL A 331 1.91 -36.64 -2.90
CA VAL A 331 2.19 -37.93 -3.53
C VAL A 331 3.50 -37.81 -4.31
N GLN A 332 4.37 -38.80 -4.16
CA GLN A 332 5.64 -38.87 -4.86
C GLN A 332 5.68 -40.13 -5.73
N ARG A 333 6.24 -40.02 -6.94
CA ARG A 333 6.51 -41.18 -7.79
C ARG A 333 7.70 -41.95 -7.23
N ARG A 334 7.53 -43.25 -6.97
CA ARG A 334 8.61 -44.11 -6.46
C ARG A 334 9.68 -44.29 -7.55
N GLN A 335 10.93 -43.92 -7.26
CA GLN A 335 12.06 -44.34 -8.08
C GLN A 335 12.39 -45.79 -7.73
N LYS A 336 12.25 -46.70 -8.71
CA LYS A 336 12.72 -48.09 -8.59
C LYS A 336 14.24 -48.10 -8.73
N GLU A 337 14.97 -48.57 -7.71
CA GLU A 337 16.36 -48.96 -7.89
C GLU A 337 16.40 -50.12 -8.91
N SER A 338 17.10 -49.88 -10.00
CA SER A 338 17.08 -50.67 -11.24
C SER A 338 17.38 -52.16 -11.04
N LYS A 339 16.45 -53.02 -11.48
CA LYS A 339 16.66 -54.31 -12.19
C LYS A 339 15.34 -55.07 -12.35
N SER A 340 14.50 -54.66 -13.28
CA SER A 340 13.53 -55.56 -13.93
C SER A 340 13.11 -54.93 -15.25
N ALA A 341 13.57 -55.53 -16.35
CA ALA A 341 13.11 -55.22 -17.69
C ALA A 341 11.66 -55.67 -17.84
N ASN A 342 10.86 -54.87 -18.53
CA ASN A 342 9.44 -55.02 -18.86
C ASN A 342 8.45 -54.72 -17.74
N GLY A 343 8.02 -53.46 -17.70
CA GLY A 343 6.83 -53.00 -16.97
C GLY A 343 6.95 -51.51 -16.66
N ASP A 344 6.36 -50.65 -17.49
CA ASP A 344 6.24 -49.20 -17.29
C ASP A 344 5.19 -48.87 -16.19
N ASP A 345 5.24 -49.63 -15.09
CA ASP A 345 4.33 -49.45 -13.97
C ASP A 345 4.92 -48.34 -13.10
N GLU A 346 4.58 -47.10 -13.45
CA GLU A 346 4.76 -45.96 -12.57
C GLU A 346 4.01 -46.26 -11.25
N GLU A 347 4.68 -46.16 -10.11
CA GLU A 347 4.06 -46.37 -8.80
C GLU A 347 4.10 -45.06 -8.02
N LEU A 348 2.99 -44.73 -7.34
CA LEU A 348 2.85 -43.54 -6.52
C LEU A 348 2.86 -43.92 -5.03
N GLU A 349 3.44 -43.09 -4.18
CA GLU A 349 3.44 -43.25 -2.73
C GLU A 349 2.93 -41.97 -2.06
N ILE A 350 2.02 -42.11 -1.09
CA ILE A 350 1.58 -40.99 -0.26
C ILE A 350 2.68 -40.65 0.75
N VAL A 351 3.28 -39.47 0.61
CA VAL A 351 4.34 -38.98 1.49
C VAL A 351 3.73 -38.33 2.74
N GLU A 352 2.77 -37.43 2.55
CA GLU A 352 2.17 -36.66 3.64
C GLU A 352 0.71 -36.31 3.41
N VAL A 353 0.00 -36.03 4.50
CA VAL A 353 -1.37 -35.50 4.46
C VAL A 353 -1.40 -34.14 5.17
N VAL A 354 -1.59 -33.09 4.38
CA VAL A 354 -1.66 -31.71 4.83
C VAL A 354 -3.11 -31.35 5.19
N LYS A 355 -3.31 -30.83 6.41
CA LYS A 355 -4.64 -30.44 6.93
C LYS A 355 -4.84 -28.93 7.01
N TYR A 356 -3.76 -28.16 7.02
CA TYR A 356 -3.77 -26.71 7.18
C TYR A 356 -2.90 -26.07 6.10
N LYS A 357 -3.29 -24.89 5.63
CA LYS A 357 -2.48 -24.05 4.74
C LYS A 357 -2.27 -22.66 5.33
N ILE A 358 -1.12 -22.08 5.05
CA ILE A 358 -0.85 -20.65 5.28
C ILE A 358 -1.16 -19.94 3.96
N PHE A 359 -2.11 -19.01 3.98
CA PHE A 359 -2.68 -18.44 2.77
C PHE A 359 -2.52 -16.92 2.73
N PHE A 360 -1.92 -16.41 1.64
CA PHE A 360 -1.69 -14.99 1.38
C PHE A 360 -2.45 -14.56 0.12
N LYS A 361 -3.53 -13.79 0.31
CA LYS A 361 -4.39 -13.25 -0.76
C LYS A 361 -4.23 -11.76 -1.02
N SER A 362 -3.70 -11.01 -0.06
CA SER A 362 -3.57 -9.56 -0.17
C SER A 362 -2.38 -9.19 -1.07
N ARG A 363 -2.40 -7.95 -1.58
CA ARG A 363 -1.26 -7.41 -2.33
C ARG A 363 -0.08 -7.19 -1.38
N PRO A 364 1.17 -7.36 -1.84
CA PRO A 364 2.35 -6.99 -1.07
C PRO A 364 2.34 -5.50 -0.73
N GLU A 365 2.59 -5.19 0.53
CA GLU A 365 2.74 -3.85 1.06
C GLU A 365 4.23 -3.47 1.06
N PRO A 366 4.57 -2.21 0.72
CA PRO A 366 5.94 -1.72 0.82
C PRO A 366 6.34 -1.61 2.30
N VAL A 367 7.54 -2.07 2.62
CA VAL A 367 8.21 -1.85 3.90
C VAL A 367 9.26 -0.77 3.69
N SER A 368 9.11 0.37 4.37
CA SER A 368 10.13 1.43 4.35
C SER A 368 11.25 1.05 5.31
N ASP A 369 12.49 1.07 4.82
CA ASP A 369 13.65 1.24 5.70
C ASP A 369 13.56 2.69 6.20
N LEU A 370 13.18 2.90 7.45
CA LEU A 370 13.27 4.22 8.10
C LEU A 370 14.72 4.53 8.48
#